data_AF-A0A512NPU2-F1
#
_entry.id   AF-A0A512NPU2-F1
#
_cell.length_a   1.000
_cell.length_b   1.000
_cell.length_c   1.000
_cell.angle_alpha   90.00
_cell.angle_beta   90.00
_cell.angle_gamma   90.00
#
_symmetry.space_group_name_H-M   'P 1'
#
loop_
_entity.id
_entity.type
_entity.pdbx_description
1 polymer ?
#
loop_
_entity_poly.entity_id
_entity_poly.type
_entity_poly.pdbx_seq_one_letter_code
_entity_poly.pdbx_strand_id
1 'polypeptide(L)'
;MLELISMVAGLIVCIMIPIEVGKIRKGWVRDKFKGDRPKFLAAYRKQLKMLAWLGLVFAVLGLGLAAVEERHGEAIVKVVGAVIWLAVSAISFFSLRTLENVPDTEPVVK
;
A
#
# COMPACT_ATOMS: atom_id res chain seq x y z
N MET A 1 -3.94 -10.88 19.26
CA MET A 1 -3.10 -9.67 19.46
C MET A 1 -2.40 -9.24 18.17
N LEU A 2 -1.56 -10.08 17.55
CA LEU A 2 -0.87 -9.75 16.29
C LEU A 2 -1.81 -9.48 15.09
N GLU A 3 -2.90 -10.24 14.97
CA GLU A 3 -3.89 -10.06 13.89
C GLU A 3 -4.60 -8.70 13.96
N LEU A 4 -4.97 -8.25 15.15
CA LEU A 4 -5.56 -6.93 15.36
C LEU A 4 -4.60 -5.80 14.95
N ILE A 5 -3.32 -5.95 15.31
CA ILE A 5 -2.28 -4.98 14.94
C ILE A 5 -2.11 -4.95 13.41
N SER A 6 -2.10 -6.11 12.75
CA SER A 6 -1.95 -6.18 11.29
C SER A 6 -3.15 -5.59 10.55
N MET A 7 -4.38 -5.80 11.06
CA MET A 7 -5.59 -5.20 10.52
C MET A 7 -5.56 -3.67 10.62
N VAL A 8 -5.24 -3.14 11.82
CA VAL A 8 -5.15 -1.69 12.04
C VAL A 8 -4.06 -1.08 11.16
N ALA A 9 -2.89 -1.70 11.09
CA ALA A 9 -1.81 -1.26 10.21
C ALA A 9 -2.24 -1.26 8.72
N GLY A 10 -2.91 -2.32 8.27
CA GLY A 10 -3.44 -2.40 6.91
C GLY A 10 -4.42 -1.28 6.58
N LEU A 11 -5.35 -0.97 7.50
CA LEU A 11 -6.30 0.14 7.33
C LEU A 11 -5.58 1.51 7.26
N ILE A 12 -4.59 1.73 8.13
CA ILE A 12 -3.79 2.96 8.10
C ILE A 12 -3.09 3.09 6.74
N VAL A 13 -2.48 2.01 6.25
CA VAL A 13 -1.80 1.98 4.96
C VAL A 13 -2.77 2.28 3.80
N CYS A 14 -3.98 1.72 3.82
CA CYS A 14 -5.01 2.00 2.83
C CYS A 14 -5.38 3.50 2.74
N ILE A 15 -5.30 4.23 3.86
CA ILE A 15 -5.61 5.67 3.91
C ILE A 15 -4.37 6.52 3.59
N MET A 16 -3.20 6.14 4.12
CA MET A 16 -1.98 6.94 3.98
C MET A 16 -1.44 6.95 2.54
N ILE A 17 -1.47 5.81 1.84
CA ILE A 17 -0.97 5.71 0.46
C ILE A 17 -1.64 6.75 -0.47
N PRO A 18 -2.97 6.82 -0.59
CA PRO A 18 -3.60 7.78 -1.51
C PRO A 18 -3.34 9.23 -1.10
N ILE A 19 -3.22 9.51 0.20
CA ILE A 19 -2.86 10.84 0.70
C ILE A 19 -1.44 11.21 0.29
N GLU A 20 -0.47 10.32 0.51
CA GLU A 20 0.93 10.54 0.11
C GLU A 20 1.06 10.70 -1.40
N VAL A 21 0.41 9.85 -2.19
CA VAL A 21 0.36 9.96 -3.66
C VAL A 21 -0.22 11.31 -4.08
N GLY A 22 -1.30 11.77 -3.44
CA GLY A 22 -1.88 13.08 -3.68
C GLY A 22 -0.91 14.24 -3.37
N LYS A 23 -0.12 14.13 -2.29
CA LYS A 23 0.93 15.10 -1.95
C LYS A 23 2.07 15.08 -2.98
N ILE A 24 2.52 13.90 -3.38
CA ILE A 24 3.59 13.70 -4.37
C ILE A 24 3.20 14.29 -5.73
N ARG A 25 1.94 14.11 -6.14
CA ARG A 25 1.38 14.74 -7.35
C ARG A 25 1.44 16.27 -7.31
N LYS A 26 1.31 16.88 -6.12
CA LYS A 26 1.43 18.34 -5.91
C LYS A 26 2.88 18.83 -5.80
N GLY A 27 3.87 17.95 -6.01
CA GLY A 27 5.29 18.31 -5.94
C GLY A 27 5.93 18.09 -4.57
N TRP A 28 5.20 17.52 -3.59
CA TRP A 28 5.77 17.25 -2.27
C TRP A 28 6.83 16.13 -2.32
N VAL A 29 7.99 16.41 -1.74
CA VAL A 29 9.06 15.44 -1.46
C VAL A 29 9.27 15.43 0.05
N ARG A 30 9.62 14.28 0.62
CA ARG A 30 9.82 14.18 2.07
C ARG A 30 11.08 14.97 2.48
N ASP A 31 10.99 15.85 3.46
CA ASP A 31 12.08 16.77 3.87
C ASP A 31 13.41 16.07 4.24
N LYS A 32 13.34 14.81 4.68
CA LYS A 32 14.53 13.99 5.01
C LYS A 32 15.20 13.36 3.78
N PHE A 33 14.61 13.47 2.58
CA PHE A 33 15.15 12.87 1.37
C PHE A 33 16.16 13.82 0.74
N LYS A 34 17.45 13.56 0.99
CA LYS A 34 18.60 14.36 0.50
C LYS A 34 18.88 14.18 -1.01
N GLY A 35 17.89 13.78 -1.81
CA GLY A 35 18.07 13.45 -3.23
C GLY A 35 17.01 14.11 -4.13
N ASP A 36 17.28 14.07 -5.44
CA ASP A 36 16.40 14.67 -6.46
C ASP A 36 14.99 14.04 -6.47
N ARG A 37 13.96 14.84 -6.81
CA ARG A 37 12.56 14.40 -6.98
C ARG A 37 12.39 13.13 -7.83
N PRO A 38 13.11 12.92 -8.97
CA PRO A 38 13.02 11.69 -9.75
C PRO A 38 13.46 10.45 -8.97
N LYS A 39 14.51 10.56 -8.15
CA LYS A 39 15.02 9.45 -7.32
C LYS A 39 14.03 9.10 -6.22
N PHE A 40 13.37 10.11 -5.65
CA PHE A 40 12.29 9.89 -4.68
C PHE A 40 11.10 9.16 -5.32
N LEU A 41 10.65 9.61 -6.49
CA LEU A 41 9.55 8.98 -7.23
C LEU A 41 9.88 7.53 -7.62
N ALA A 42 11.09 7.26 -8.13
CA ALA A 42 11.52 5.91 -8.48
C ALA A 42 11.54 4.97 -7.27
N ALA A 43 12.07 5.44 -6.13
CA ALA A 43 12.09 4.67 -4.89
C ALA A 43 10.66 4.40 -4.37
N TYR A 44 9.78 5.42 -4.39
CA TYR A 44 8.41 5.30 -3.93
C TYR A 44 7.58 4.36 -4.83
N ARG A 45 7.74 4.43 -6.16
CA ARG A 45 7.14 3.48 -7.11
C ARG A 45 7.58 2.04 -6.78
N LYS A 46 8.86 1.82 -6.47
CA LYS A 46 9.37 0.48 -6.07
C LYS A 46 8.74 0.01 -4.76
N GLN A 47 8.57 0.89 -3.77
CA GLN A 47 7.90 0.58 -2.51
C GLN A 47 6.43 0.20 -2.73
N LEU A 48 5.68 0.97 -3.52
CA LEU A 48 4.29 0.65 -3.85
C LEU A 48 4.16 -0.66 -4.62
N LYS A 49 5.08 -0.96 -5.55
CA LYS A 49 5.10 -2.24 -6.26
C LYS A 49 5.31 -3.41 -5.31
N MET A 50 6.26 -3.28 -4.39
CA MET A 50 6.53 -4.28 -3.36
C MET A 50 5.32 -4.46 -2.44
N LEU A 51 4.69 -3.37 -2.02
CA LEU A 51 3.53 -3.40 -1.13
C LEU A 51 2.29 -3.98 -1.82
N ALA A 52 2.11 -3.71 -3.11
CA ALA A 52 1.07 -4.34 -3.93
C ALA A 52 1.24 -5.87 -3.97
N TRP A 53 2.48 -6.33 -4.16
CA TRP A 53 2.80 -7.75 -4.21
C TRP A 53 2.66 -8.43 -2.85
N LEU A 54 3.19 -7.81 -1.79
CA LEU A 54 3.07 -8.32 -0.42
C LEU A 54 1.60 -8.40 0.03
N GLY A 55 0.80 -7.36 -0.24
CA GLY A 55 -0.61 -7.37 0.08
C GLY A 55 -1.36 -8.48 -0.64
N LEU A 56 -1.01 -8.77 -1.90
CA LEU A 56 -1.61 -9.87 -2.64
C LEU A 56 -1.27 -11.24 -2.02
N VAL A 57 0.02 -11.46 -1.71
CA VAL A 57 0.48 -12.70 -1.08
C VAL A 57 -0.19 -12.92 0.27
N PHE A 58 -0.23 -11.91 1.12
CA PHE A 58 -0.87 -12.02 2.44
C PHE A 58 -2.38 -12.22 2.34
N ALA A 59 -3.05 -11.63 1.34
CA ALA A 59 -4.45 -11.90 1.08
C ALA A 59 -4.70 -13.37 0.70
N VAL A 60 -3.89 -13.92 -0.23
CA VAL A 60 -4.03 -15.31 -0.67
C VAL A 60 -3.71 -16.28 0.47
N LEU A 61 -2.65 -16.05 1.23
CA LEU A 61 -2.30 -16.86 2.39
C LEU A 61 -3.37 -16.77 3.49
N GLY A 62 -3.92 -15.59 3.74
CA GLY A 62 -4.99 -15.40 4.72
C GLY A 62 -6.27 -16.15 4.34
N LEU A 63 -6.66 -16.13 3.06
CA LEU A 63 -7.79 -16.91 2.56
C LEU A 63 -7.51 -18.43 2.62
N GLY A 64 -6.31 -18.86 2.27
CA GLY A 64 -5.91 -20.27 2.39
C GLY A 64 -5.96 -20.76 3.84
N LEU A 65 -5.46 -19.96 4.78
CA LEU A 65 -5.51 -20.25 6.21
C LEU A 65 -6.94 -20.22 6.77
N ALA A 66 -7.84 -19.42 6.20
CA ALA A 66 -9.25 -19.43 6.58
C ALA A 66 -9.97 -20.69 6.06
N ALA A 67 -9.61 -21.19 4.89
CA ALA A 67 -10.22 -22.36 4.28
C ALA A 67 -9.91 -23.68 5.02
N VAL A 68 -8.80 -23.73 5.74
CA VAL A 68 -8.38 -24.89 6.55
C VAL A 68 -8.70 -24.74 8.04
N GLU A 69 -9.30 -23.61 8.44
CA GLU A 69 -9.63 -23.33 9.84
C GLU A 69 -11.01 -23.89 10.19
N GLU A 70 -11.06 -24.79 11.17
CA GLU A 70 -12.30 -25.44 11.60
C GLU A 70 -13.11 -24.56 12.56
N ARG A 71 -12.44 -23.61 13.24
CA ARG A 71 -13.10 -22.68 14.15
C ARG A 71 -13.65 -21.48 13.40
N HIS A 72 -14.98 -21.39 13.29
CA HIS A 72 -15.66 -20.30 12.60
C HIS A 72 -15.22 -18.90 13.05
N GLY A 73 -14.96 -18.70 14.35
CA GLY A 73 -14.51 -17.40 14.87
C GLY A 73 -13.13 -16.99 14.36
N GLU A 74 -12.16 -17.92 14.33
CA GLU A 74 -10.80 -17.66 13.85
C GLU A 74 -10.77 -17.54 12.32
N ALA A 75 -11.61 -18.32 11.61
CA ALA A 75 -11.77 -18.23 10.17
C ALA A 75 -12.25 -16.83 9.72
N ILE A 76 -13.23 -16.24 10.42
CA ILE A 76 -13.75 -14.90 10.10
C ILE A 76 -12.64 -13.85 10.23
N VAL A 77 -11.85 -13.89 11.30
CA VAL A 77 -10.74 -12.95 11.52
C VAL A 77 -9.71 -13.05 10.39
N LYS A 78 -9.37 -14.27 9.96
CA LYS A 78 -8.46 -14.51 8.83
C LYS A 78 -9.01 -13.98 7.50
N VAL A 79 -10.30 -14.17 7.24
CA VAL A 79 -10.97 -13.63 6.04
C VAL A 79 -10.94 -12.09 6.06
N VAL A 80 -11.28 -11.46 7.18
CA VAL A 80 -11.24 -9.99 7.30
C VAL A 80 -9.82 -9.47 7.09
N GLY A 81 -8.82 -10.14 7.66
CA GLY A 81 -7.41 -9.78 7.47
C GLY A 81 -7.00 -9.90 6.00
N ALA A 82 -7.42 -10.97 5.33
CA ALA A 82 -7.16 -11.17 3.91
C ALA A 82 -7.80 -10.09 3.04
N VAL A 83 -9.03 -9.69 3.33
CA VAL A 83 -9.72 -8.60 2.62
C VAL A 83 -8.99 -7.27 2.79
N ILE A 84 -8.51 -6.95 4.00
CA ILE A 84 -7.73 -5.73 4.25
C ILE A 84 -6.42 -5.74 3.44
N TRP A 85 -5.69 -6.86 3.44
CA TRP A 85 -4.46 -6.97 2.66
C TRP A 85 -4.70 -6.92 1.14
N LEU A 86 -5.83 -7.45 0.69
CA LEU A 86 -6.26 -7.32 -0.70
C LEU A 86 -6.56 -5.86 -1.06
N ALA A 87 -7.21 -5.11 -0.16
CA ALA A 87 -7.42 -3.68 -0.33
C ALA A 87 -6.08 -2.90 -0.36
N VAL A 88 -5.13 -3.21 0.52
CA VAL A 88 -3.77 -2.63 0.49
C VAL A 88 -3.12 -2.88 -0.88
N SER A 89 -3.25 -4.10 -1.41
CA SER A 89 -2.72 -4.46 -2.73
C SER A 89 -3.33 -3.63 -3.84
N ALA A 90 -4.67 -3.58 -3.90
CA ALA A 90 -5.42 -2.82 -4.90
C ALA A 90 -5.10 -1.32 -4.86
N ILE A 91 -5.07 -0.71 -3.67
CA ILE A 91 -4.78 0.72 -3.49
C ILE A 91 -3.33 1.03 -3.89
N SER A 92 -2.38 0.17 -3.50
CA SER A 92 -0.97 0.31 -3.90
C SER A 92 -0.80 0.23 -5.41
N PHE A 93 -1.49 -0.70 -6.06
CA PHE A 93 -1.47 -0.87 -7.52
C PHE A 93 -2.09 0.33 -8.26
N PHE A 94 -3.24 0.82 -7.79
CA PHE A 94 -3.90 1.99 -8.37
C PHE A 94 -3.06 3.26 -8.19
N SER A 95 -2.41 3.39 -7.03
CA SER A 95 -1.50 4.48 -6.71
C SER A 95 -0.27 4.47 -7.61
N LEU A 96 0.29 3.29 -7.89
CA LEU A 96 1.38 3.12 -8.83
C LEU A 96 1.01 3.61 -10.24
N ARG A 97 -0.16 3.18 -10.75
CA ARG A 97 -0.73 3.63 -12.04
C ARG A 97 -0.94 5.14 -12.07
N THR A 98 -1.36 5.73 -10.96
CA THR A 98 -1.57 7.18 -10.86
C THR A 98 -0.23 7.93 -10.92
N LEU A 99 0.82 7.39 -10.33
CA LEU A 99 2.16 7.98 -10.33
C LEU A 99 2.93 7.77 -11.62
N GLU A 100 2.57 6.78 -12.43
CA GLU A 100 3.15 6.55 -13.76
C GLU A 100 2.87 7.73 -14.71
N ASN A 101 1.74 8.40 -14.52
CA ASN A 101 1.35 9.60 -15.28
C ASN A 101 1.95 10.91 -14.74
N VAL A 102 2.75 10.87 -13.66
CA VAL A 102 3.38 12.07 -13.10
C VAL A 102 4.76 12.24 -13.76
N PRO A 103 5.01 13.36 -14.46
CA PRO A 103 6.32 13.65 -15.04
C PRO A 103 7.40 13.66 -13.97
N ASP A 104 8.54 13.04 -14.29
CA ASP A 104 9.71 12.99 -13.41
C ASP A 104 10.44 14.36 -13.31
N THR A 105 9.95 15.40 -14.00
CA THR A 105 10.46 16.76 -13.94
C THR A 105 10.00 17.52 -12.68
N GLU A 106 10.75 18.53 -12.26
CA GLU A 106 10.28 19.46 -11.21
C GLU A 106 9.01 20.18 -11.68
N PRO A 107 8.05 20.49 -10.77
CA PRO A 107 6.93 21.34 -11.14
C PRO A 107 7.50 22.67 -11.63
N VAL A 108 7.12 23.09 -12.83
CA VAL A 108 7.39 24.45 -13.31
C VAL A 108 6.71 25.38 -12.30
N VAL A 109 7.52 25.97 -11.42
CA VAL A 109 7.09 27.04 -10.53
C VAL A 109 6.51 28.12 -11.44
N LYS A 110 5.18 28.29 -11.38
CA LYS A 110 4.53 29.48 -11.93
C LYS A 110 4.60 30.60 -10.90
#